data_AF-A0A6C1NJG7-F1
#
_entry.id   AF-A0A6C1NJG7-F1
#
_cell.length_a   1.000
_cell.length_b   1.000
_cell.length_c   1.000
_cell.angle_alpha   90.00
_cell.angle_beta   90.00
_cell.angle_gamma   90.00
#
_symmetry.space_group_name_H-M   'P 1'
#
loop_
_entity.id
_entity.type
_entity.pdbx_description
1 polymer ?
#
loop_
_entity_poly.entity_id
_entity_poly.type
_entity_poly.pdbx_seq_one_letter_code
_entity_poly.pdbx_strand_id
1 'polypeptide(L)'
;MPGPSAGRPPPPLPPDPNRTMAHTSSSPSSGATPTGPAPTGRTPWFTPNRWFTDRATADPTAGRHRRGGEGTGVTGGRFLRPLVWIGLWVHVALIAFSAVSFPLVVGRPRPDFLPAELWNPIYSWGMAWTGALYIAAGFVAVAAAWILLTGWRRGLLSMGIVLVLGFAVELLGTSTGLPFGPYEYGDMLGGRIAGHVPWSIPLSWFTLLYATLLLGLRLRPGIVGSIVLASLGLVAWDVLMDPGMSLAFPFWEWQVDGWWYGMPLINWAGWFVTGLVMALTVVAIHPLETLRPAAGDRLPAAIFALNGVLPLVLVIMAGLWIPMLVGLAAMGGFLAFTLVGGSLRRHRLAPGTATGSGAPGGARRDPGPARETHRG
;
A
#
# COMPACT_ATOMS: atom_id res chain seq x y z
N MET A 1 47.23 50.30 -24.67
CA MET A 1 47.31 51.17 -23.47
C MET A 1 46.72 52.52 -23.85
N PRO A 2 45.75 53.09 -23.10
CA PRO A 2 45.67 53.10 -21.64
C PRO A 2 44.45 52.36 -21.04
N GLY A 3 44.52 52.16 -19.72
CA GLY A 3 43.69 51.28 -18.88
C GLY A 3 42.52 51.94 -18.11
N PRO A 4 42.06 51.32 -17.00
CA PRO A 4 40.65 51.36 -16.56
C PRO A 4 40.35 52.36 -15.42
N SER A 5 39.08 52.75 -15.28
CA SER A 5 38.55 53.46 -14.11
C SER A 5 37.69 52.53 -13.22
N ALA A 6 38.20 52.26 -12.01
CA ALA A 6 37.39 51.92 -10.82
C ALA A 6 36.59 53.19 -10.41
N GLY A 7 35.43 53.21 -9.74
CA GLY A 7 34.69 52.30 -8.88
C GLY A 7 33.94 53.20 -7.87
N ARG A 8 32.65 52.96 -7.60
CA ARG A 8 31.93 53.57 -6.46
C ARG A 8 31.12 52.48 -5.74
N PRO A 9 31.19 52.37 -4.40
CA PRO A 9 30.43 51.38 -3.65
C PRO A 9 28.98 51.87 -3.37
N PRO A 10 28.00 50.97 -3.25
CA PRO A 10 26.65 51.30 -2.76
C PRO A 10 26.58 51.37 -1.21
N PRO A 11 25.56 52.06 -0.65
CA PRO A 11 25.46 52.43 0.77
C PRO A 11 25.00 51.28 1.71
N PRO A 12 25.15 51.43 3.06
CA PRO A 12 24.92 50.36 4.03
C PRO A 12 23.44 50.09 4.34
N LEU A 13 23.16 48.83 4.73
CA LEU A 13 21.85 48.33 5.17
C LEU A 13 21.56 48.64 6.67
N PRO A 14 20.28 48.77 7.07
CA PRO A 14 19.88 49.07 8.46
C PRO A 14 19.97 47.84 9.41
N PRO A 15 20.00 48.04 10.74
CA PRO A 15 20.34 47.00 11.72
C PRO A 15 19.18 46.05 12.08
N ASP A 16 19.56 44.82 12.42
CA ASP A 16 18.71 43.69 12.83
C ASP A 16 18.36 43.75 14.35
N PRO A 17 17.07 43.72 14.74
CA PRO A 17 16.64 43.95 16.13
C PRO A 17 16.74 42.74 17.08
N ASN A 18 17.27 41.57 16.70
CA ASN A 18 17.18 40.37 17.56
C ASN A 18 18.51 39.68 17.88
N ARG A 19 19.55 40.43 18.28
CA ARG A 19 20.84 39.84 18.68
C ARG A 19 21.40 40.37 20.00
N THR A 20 21.05 39.70 21.11
CA THR A 20 21.73 39.72 22.42
C THR A 20 21.08 38.65 23.31
N MET A 21 21.71 37.84 24.17
CA MET A 21 23.08 37.60 24.63
C MET A 21 23.15 36.14 25.15
N ALA A 22 24.37 35.60 25.25
CA ALA A 22 24.71 34.36 25.94
C ALA A 22 25.14 34.59 27.41
N HIS A 23 25.19 33.49 28.17
CA HIS A 23 25.76 33.26 29.53
C HIS A 23 24.85 33.68 30.72
N THR A 24 24.57 32.86 31.76
CA THR A 24 25.47 32.09 32.65
C THR A 24 24.68 31.05 33.51
N SER A 25 25.42 30.18 34.19
CA SER A 25 25.09 29.00 35.03
C SER A 25 24.26 29.18 36.31
N SER A 26 23.49 28.14 36.72
CA SER A 26 23.48 27.50 38.07
C SER A 26 22.28 26.53 38.27
N SER A 27 22.50 25.41 38.96
CA SER A 27 21.47 24.53 39.59
C SER A 27 21.44 24.81 41.12
N PRO A 28 20.62 24.17 42.01
CA PRO A 28 19.55 23.16 41.85
C PRO A 28 18.26 23.43 42.70
N SER A 29 17.29 22.48 42.66
CA SER A 29 16.37 22.05 43.74
C SER A 29 14.84 22.27 43.62
N SER A 30 14.14 21.14 43.81
CA SER A 30 12.86 20.86 44.48
C SER A 30 11.56 21.61 44.13
N GLY A 31 10.48 20.83 43.95
CA GLY A 31 9.15 21.21 44.45
C GLY A 31 7.96 21.05 43.49
N ALA A 32 7.20 19.98 43.72
CA ALA A 32 5.73 19.91 43.68
C ALA A 32 4.93 20.44 42.47
N THR A 33 4.22 19.51 41.83
CA THR A 33 2.98 19.73 41.04
C THR A 33 1.88 20.46 41.81
N PRO A 34 1.04 21.23 41.10
CA PRO A 34 -0.40 20.99 41.17
C PRO A 34 -1.08 20.88 39.80
N THR A 35 -2.09 20.02 39.78
CA THR A 35 -3.01 19.63 38.70
C THR A 35 -3.87 20.77 38.18
N GLY A 36 -3.88 20.96 36.86
CA GLY A 36 -4.85 21.78 36.12
C GLY A 36 -5.62 20.94 35.08
N PRO A 37 -6.84 21.36 34.67
CA PRO A 37 -7.80 20.52 33.95
C PRO A 37 -7.36 20.20 32.51
N ALA A 38 -7.69 18.98 32.06
CA ALA A 38 -7.35 18.45 30.75
C ALA A 38 -7.92 19.30 29.60
N PRO A 39 -7.11 19.67 28.59
CA PRO A 39 -7.60 20.37 27.43
C PRO A 39 -8.37 19.42 26.50
N THR A 40 -9.43 19.97 25.93
CA THR A 40 -10.40 19.39 25.01
C THR A 40 -9.73 18.63 23.85
N GLY A 41 -10.25 17.42 23.60
CA GLY A 41 -9.68 16.44 22.67
C GLY A 41 -9.68 16.90 21.22
N ARG A 42 -8.54 17.42 20.76
CA ARG A 42 -8.08 17.24 19.38
C ARG A 42 -7.35 15.91 19.30
N THR A 43 -7.91 14.94 18.57
CA THR A 43 -7.22 13.70 18.23
C THR A 43 -6.03 14.05 17.32
N PRO A 44 -4.78 13.70 17.68
CA PRO A 44 -3.66 13.92 16.78
C PRO A 44 -3.74 12.95 15.61
N TRP A 45 -3.34 13.43 14.44
CA TRP A 45 -3.37 12.78 13.12
C TRP A 45 -2.54 11.48 13.02
N PHE A 46 -1.87 11.05 14.09
CA PHE A 46 -1.10 9.81 14.15
C PHE A 46 -0.95 9.35 15.61
N THR A 47 -1.38 8.12 15.93
CA THR A 47 -1.06 7.46 17.21
C THR A 47 -0.56 6.03 16.94
N PRO A 48 0.70 5.69 17.29
CA PRO A 48 1.33 4.45 16.80
C PRO A 48 0.87 3.11 17.42
N ASN A 49 0.00 3.05 18.45
CA ASN A 49 -0.05 1.86 19.31
C ASN A 49 -1.43 1.18 19.54
N ARG A 50 -2.50 1.50 18.82
CA ARG A 50 -3.82 0.82 19.00
C ARG A 50 -4.12 -0.32 18.02
N TRP A 51 -3.24 -0.60 17.07
CA TRP A 51 -3.57 -1.35 15.86
C TRP A 51 -3.77 -2.86 16.04
N PHE A 52 -3.36 -3.47 17.17
CA PHE A 52 -3.36 -4.94 17.32
C PHE A 52 -3.67 -5.49 18.73
N THR A 53 -4.07 -4.67 19.72
CA THR A 53 -4.36 -5.15 21.08
C THR A 53 -5.74 -5.79 21.24
N ASP A 54 -6.71 -5.47 20.38
CA ASP A 54 -8.12 -5.84 20.60
C ASP A 54 -8.49 -7.31 20.33
N ARG A 55 -7.56 -8.14 19.83
CA ARG A 55 -7.81 -9.59 19.72
C ARG A 55 -7.45 -10.38 20.99
N ALA A 56 -6.82 -9.75 21.98
CA ALA A 56 -6.39 -10.43 23.21
C ALA A 56 -7.33 -10.22 24.42
N THR A 57 -8.32 -9.33 24.33
CA THR A 57 -9.16 -8.93 25.49
C THR A 57 -10.66 -9.20 25.32
N ALA A 58 -11.05 -10.03 24.35
CA ALA A 58 -12.43 -10.48 24.24
C ALA A 58 -12.66 -11.70 25.17
N ASP A 59 -13.33 -11.42 26.30
CA ASP A 59 -14.05 -12.35 27.18
C ASP A 59 -13.23 -13.36 28.02
N PRO A 60 -13.06 -13.12 29.35
CA PRO A 60 -12.44 -14.07 30.28
C PRO A 60 -13.24 -15.35 30.52
N THR A 61 -14.47 -15.48 30.00
CA THR A 61 -15.36 -16.61 30.30
C THR A 61 -15.43 -17.69 29.22
N ALA A 62 -14.75 -17.53 28.08
CA ALA A 62 -14.63 -18.55 27.04
C ALA A 62 -13.58 -19.63 27.39
N GLY A 63 -13.70 -20.22 28.58
CA GLY A 63 -12.88 -21.32 29.05
C GLY A 63 -13.34 -22.67 28.47
N ARG A 64 -12.36 -23.46 28.02
CA ARG A 64 -12.44 -24.86 27.52
C ARG A 64 -13.13 -25.06 26.17
N HIS A 65 -12.33 -25.01 25.10
CA HIS A 65 -12.16 -26.12 24.13
C HIS A 65 -11.44 -25.62 22.86
N ARG A 66 -10.18 -25.19 22.96
CA ARG A 66 -9.27 -25.09 21.80
C ARG A 66 -7.83 -25.35 22.23
N ARG A 67 -7.49 -26.61 22.50
CA ARG A 67 -6.09 -27.08 22.43
C ARG A 67 -5.86 -27.57 21.00
N GLY A 68 -5.02 -26.83 20.27
CA GLY A 68 -4.65 -27.10 18.87
C GLY A 68 -4.09 -25.90 18.10
N GLY A 69 -3.75 -24.79 18.78
CA GLY A 69 -3.04 -23.68 18.16
C GLY A 69 -1.54 -23.83 18.38
N GLU A 70 -0.80 -24.14 17.31
CA GLU A 70 0.66 -24.22 17.32
C GLU A 70 1.28 -22.94 17.88
N GLY A 71 2.15 -23.09 18.88
CA GLY A 71 2.80 -22.02 19.61
C GLY A 71 3.89 -21.31 18.81
N THR A 72 3.51 -20.40 17.91
CA THR A 72 4.43 -19.42 17.29
C THR A 72 4.03 -17.96 17.57
N GLY A 73 3.08 -17.75 18.48
CA GLY A 73 2.26 -16.53 18.57
C GLY A 73 2.89 -15.25 19.16
N VAL A 74 4.15 -15.25 19.59
CA VAL A 74 4.76 -14.04 20.22
C VAL A 74 6.08 -13.64 19.57
N THR A 75 6.92 -14.60 19.18
CA THR A 75 8.28 -14.31 18.69
C THR A 75 8.30 -13.86 17.23
N GLY A 76 7.57 -14.53 16.33
CA GLY A 76 7.54 -14.18 14.90
C GLY A 76 6.91 -12.82 14.61
N GLY A 77 5.90 -12.43 15.38
CA GLY A 77 5.24 -11.13 15.24
C GLY A 77 6.13 -9.93 15.60
N ARG A 78 7.15 -10.12 16.45
CA ARG A 78 8.10 -9.04 16.83
C ARG A 78 9.03 -8.66 15.68
N PHE A 79 9.39 -9.61 14.81
CA PHE A 79 10.30 -9.38 13.69
C PHE A 79 9.58 -8.93 12.41
N LEU A 80 8.38 -9.46 12.14
CA LEU A 80 7.65 -9.14 10.91
C LEU A 80 7.07 -7.71 10.90
N ARG A 81 6.65 -7.19 12.06
CA ARG A 81 6.05 -5.85 12.15
C ARG A 81 6.99 -4.72 11.72
N PRO A 82 8.26 -4.67 12.17
CA PRO A 82 9.24 -3.74 11.63
C PRO A 82 9.42 -3.87 10.12
N LEU A 83 9.44 -5.10 9.58
CA LEU A 83 9.64 -5.33 8.15
C LEU A 83 8.53 -4.75 7.28
N VAL A 84 7.27 -4.74 7.75
CA VAL A 84 6.17 -4.06 7.05
C VAL A 84 6.50 -2.59 6.83
N TRP A 85 6.91 -1.90 7.89
CA TRP A 85 7.16 -0.46 7.84
C TRP A 85 8.47 -0.11 7.16
N ILE A 86 9.54 -0.87 7.41
CA ILE A 86 10.83 -0.69 6.73
C ILE A 86 10.64 -0.88 5.22
N GLY A 87 10.00 -1.98 4.81
CA GLY A 87 9.70 -2.24 3.40
C GLY A 87 8.87 -1.11 2.78
N LEU A 88 7.81 -0.66 3.47
CA LEU A 88 6.95 0.43 2.98
C LEU A 88 7.71 1.74 2.83
N TRP A 89 8.51 2.14 3.83
CA TRP A 89 9.27 3.40 3.75
C TRP A 89 10.37 3.35 2.70
N VAL A 90 11.06 2.22 2.54
CA VAL A 90 12.03 2.03 1.45
C VAL A 90 11.32 2.07 0.09
N HIS A 91 10.14 1.44 -0.05
CA HIS A 91 9.32 1.50 -1.26
C HIS A 91 8.92 2.94 -1.61
N VAL A 92 8.42 3.70 -0.63
CA VAL A 92 8.08 5.12 -0.79
C VAL A 92 9.31 5.94 -1.18
N ALA A 93 10.44 5.74 -0.51
CA ALA A 93 11.67 6.47 -0.80
C ALA A 93 12.18 6.21 -2.21
N LEU A 94 12.15 4.94 -2.67
CA LEU A 94 12.59 4.57 -4.02
C LEU A 94 11.62 5.06 -5.09
N ILE A 95 10.31 5.05 -4.84
CA ILE A 95 9.32 5.67 -5.74
C ILE A 95 9.54 7.18 -5.82
N ALA A 96 9.71 7.86 -4.68
CA ALA A 96 9.95 9.31 -4.66
C ALA A 96 11.26 9.66 -5.38
N PHE A 97 12.32 8.88 -5.14
CA PHE A 97 13.58 9.01 -5.87
C PHE A 97 13.37 8.85 -7.37
N SER A 98 12.65 7.82 -7.82
CA SER A 98 12.35 7.58 -9.24
C SER A 98 11.50 8.70 -9.84
N ALA A 99 10.44 9.10 -9.16
CA ALA A 99 9.52 10.17 -9.58
C ALA A 99 10.25 11.52 -9.77
N VAL A 100 11.34 11.75 -9.04
CA VAL A 100 12.17 12.95 -9.17
C VAL A 100 13.30 12.75 -10.20
N SER A 101 13.94 11.57 -10.23
CA SER A 101 15.09 11.32 -11.10
C SER A 101 14.68 11.23 -12.57
N PHE A 102 13.55 10.62 -12.89
CA PHE A 102 13.09 10.50 -14.27
C PHE A 102 12.96 11.88 -14.96
N PRO A 103 12.21 12.87 -14.42
CA PRO A 103 12.09 14.19 -15.04
C PRO A 103 13.38 15.01 -15.12
N LEU A 104 14.28 14.84 -14.13
CA LEU A 104 15.44 15.71 -13.93
C LEU A 104 16.74 15.16 -14.52
N VAL A 105 16.86 13.85 -14.63
CA VAL A 105 18.13 13.16 -14.94
C VAL A 105 18.01 12.28 -16.17
N VAL A 106 16.92 11.52 -16.31
CA VAL A 106 16.80 10.52 -17.38
C VAL A 106 16.61 11.20 -18.74
N GLY A 107 17.44 10.83 -19.73
CA GLY A 107 17.43 11.43 -21.07
C GLY A 107 18.04 12.85 -21.14
N ARG A 108 18.60 13.35 -20.04
CA ARG A 108 19.25 14.67 -19.97
C ARG A 108 20.78 14.54 -20.09
N PRO A 109 21.48 15.58 -20.57
CA PRO A 109 22.94 15.61 -20.54
C PRO A 109 23.48 15.45 -19.12
N ARG A 110 24.65 14.79 -18.98
CA ARG A 110 25.38 14.72 -17.71
C ARG A 110 25.63 16.14 -17.18
N PRO A 111 25.46 16.41 -15.88
CA PRO A 111 25.83 17.70 -15.30
C PRO A 111 27.33 17.99 -15.43
N ASP A 112 27.70 19.19 -15.88
CA ASP A 112 29.10 19.57 -16.17
C ASP A 112 30.03 19.43 -14.95
N PHE A 113 29.49 19.62 -13.74
CA PHE A 113 30.25 19.54 -12.49
C PHE A 113 30.55 18.11 -12.00
N LEU A 114 29.99 17.06 -12.62
CA LEU A 114 30.20 15.67 -12.22
C LEU A 114 31.06 14.90 -13.24
N PRO A 115 32.26 14.41 -12.88
CA PRO A 115 33.09 13.61 -13.79
C PRO A 115 32.34 12.41 -14.38
N ALA A 116 32.63 12.06 -15.63
CA ALA A 116 31.96 10.98 -16.35
C ALA A 116 32.20 9.61 -15.70
N GLU A 117 33.38 9.42 -15.13
CA GLU A 117 33.84 8.23 -14.42
C GLU A 117 32.99 7.95 -13.17
N LEU A 118 32.45 9.01 -12.56
CA LEU A 118 31.53 8.91 -11.43
C LEU A 118 30.07 8.81 -11.89
N TRP A 119 29.67 9.61 -12.88
CA TRP A 119 28.29 9.68 -13.36
C TRP A 119 27.82 8.38 -14.03
N ASN A 120 28.60 7.85 -14.97
CA ASN A 120 28.16 6.74 -15.82
C ASN A 120 27.84 5.46 -15.01
N PRO A 121 28.66 5.04 -14.02
CA PRO A 121 28.31 3.89 -13.18
C PRO A 121 27.07 4.12 -12.32
N ILE A 122 26.91 5.32 -11.75
CA ILE A 122 25.75 5.66 -10.90
C ILE A 122 24.46 5.67 -11.74
N TYR A 123 24.50 6.32 -12.91
CA TYR A 123 23.36 6.42 -13.81
C TYR A 123 22.94 5.04 -14.33
N SER A 124 23.90 4.26 -14.84
CA SER A 124 23.63 2.91 -15.35
C SER A 124 23.10 1.97 -14.25
N TRP A 125 23.68 2.01 -13.05
CA TRP A 125 23.17 1.24 -11.92
C TRP A 125 21.75 1.66 -11.52
N GLY A 126 21.49 2.96 -11.46
CA GLY A 126 20.16 3.49 -11.16
C GLY A 126 19.11 3.02 -12.17
N MET A 127 19.40 3.15 -13.46
CA MET A 127 18.50 2.69 -14.53
C MET A 127 18.25 1.19 -14.49
N ALA A 128 19.26 0.38 -14.15
CA ALA A 128 19.12 -1.08 -14.11
C ALA A 128 18.39 -1.61 -12.86
N TRP A 129 18.55 -0.95 -11.71
CA TRP A 129 18.15 -1.54 -10.41
C TRP A 129 17.07 -0.79 -9.66
N THR A 130 16.91 0.53 -9.83
CA THR A 130 15.93 1.27 -9.03
C THR A 130 14.51 0.73 -9.22
N GLY A 131 14.15 0.36 -10.45
CA GLY A 131 12.88 -0.30 -10.78
C GLY A 131 12.65 -1.59 -9.98
N ALA A 132 13.59 -2.53 -10.10
CA ALA A 132 13.54 -3.81 -9.41
C ALA A 132 13.52 -3.66 -7.88
N LEU A 133 14.32 -2.74 -7.35
CA LEU A 133 14.46 -2.53 -5.91
C LEU A 133 13.21 -1.92 -5.28
N TYR A 134 12.52 -1.00 -5.96
CA TYR A 134 11.27 -0.47 -5.40
C TYR A 134 10.19 -1.57 -5.36
N ILE A 135 10.11 -2.42 -6.39
CA ILE A 135 9.20 -3.57 -6.41
C ILE A 135 9.52 -4.52 -5.26
N ALA A 136 10.79 -4.87 -5.07
CA ALA A 136 11.23 -5.74 -3.99
C ALA A 136 10.92 -5.17 -2.60
N ALA A 137 11.11 -3.86 -2.39
CA ALA A 137 10.78 -3.20 -1.13
C ALA A 137 9.26 -3.24 -0.83
N GLY A 138 8.43 -3.01 -1.86
CA GLY A 138 6.97 -3.14 -1.76
C GLY A 138 6.56 -4.57 -1.41
N PHE A 139 7.19 -5.55 -2.05
CA PHE A 139 7.00 -6.98 -1.75
C PHE A 139 7.36 -7.33 -0.31
N VAL A 140 8.50 -6.85 0.22
CA VAL A 140 8.87 -7.08 1.63
C VAL A 140 7.78 -6.57 2.58
N ALA A 141 7.24 -5.38 2.31
CA ALA A 141 6.17 -4.80 3.11
C ALA A 141 4.91 -5.68 3.11
N VAL A 142 4.44 -6.07 1.91
CA VAL A 142 3.22 -6.85 1.77
C VAL A 142 3.38 -8.31 2.19
N ALA A 143 4.55 -8.92 1.99
CA ALA A 143 4.82 -10.30 2.40
C ALA A 143 4.80 -10.42 3.93
N ALA A 144 5.44 -9.48 4.63
CA ALA A 144 5.39 -9.42 6.08
C ALA A 144 3.96 -9.18 6.59
N ALA A 145 3.21 -8.26 5.97
CA ALA A 145 1.82 -7.99 6.33
C ALA A 145 0.91 -9.19 6.07
N TRP A 146 1.13 -9.89 4.95
CA TRP A 146 0.38 -11.07 4.55
C TRP A 146 0.61 -12.23 5.51
N ILE A 147 1.86 -12.50 5.90
CA ILE A 147 2.20 -13.54 6.88
C ILE A 147 1.58 -13.21 8.25
N LEU A 148 1.59 -11.94 8.66
CA LEU A 148 0.92 -11.50 9.89
C LEU A 148 -0.60 -11.67 9.83
N LEU A 149 -1.21 -11.48 8.66
CA LEU A 149 -2.65 -11.64 8.44
C LEU A 149 -3.09 -13.10 8.43
N THR A 150 -2.32 -13.96 7.75
CA THR A 150 -2.74 -15.31 7.37
C THR A 150 -2.04 -16.45 8.14
N GLY A 151 -1.01 -16.11 8.92
CA GLY A 151 -0.13 -17.07 9.59
C GLY A 151 0.93 -17.62 8.65
N TRP A 152 2.10 -17.99 9.19
CA TRP A 152 3.30 -18.30 8.39
C TRP A 152 3.12 -19.46 7.41
N ARG A 153 2.46 -20.56 7.81
CA ARG A 153 2.30 -21.74 6.92
C ARG A 153 1.46 -21.42 5.69
N ARG A 154 0.23 -20.96 5.92
CA ARG A 154 -0.70 -20.64 4.83
C ARG A 154 -0.26 -19.41 4.06
N GLY A 155 0.33 -18.43 4.75
CA GLY A 155 0.86 -17.22 4.15
C GLY A 155 2.00 -17.50 3.18
N LEU A 156 3.00 -18.29 3.60
CA LEU A 156 4.10 -18.70 2.71
C LEU A 156 3.61 -19.58 1.56
N LEU A 157 2.67 -20.51 1.83
CA LEU A 157 2.09 -21.36 0.78
C LEU A 157 1.40 -20.54 -0.30
N SER A 158 0.45 -19.68 0.06
CA SER A 158 -0.28 -18.88 -0.93
C SER A 158 0.62 -17.87 -1.64
N MET A 159 1.58 -17.29 -0.91
CA MET A 159 2.57 -16.38 -1.50
C MET A 159 3.42 -17.11 -2.53
N GLY A 160 3.97 -18.28 -2.19
CA GLY A 160 4.74 -19.11 -3.12
C GLY A 160 3.95 -19.50 -4.36
N ILE A 161 2.67 -19.89 -4.20
CA ILE A 161 1.79 -20.21 -5.34
C ILE A 161 1.61 -19.00 -6.26
N VAL A 162 1.31 -17.82 -5.72
CA VAL A 162 1.13 -16.62 -6.54
C VAL A 162 2.42 -16.19 -7.24
N LEU A 163 3.58 -16.29 -6.57
CA LEU A 163 4.89 -16.02 -7.18
C LEU A 163 5.17 -16.97 -8.34
N VAL A 164 4.92 -18.27 -8.16
CA VAL A 164 5.11 -19.28 -9.21
C VAL A 164 4.14 -19.05 -10.37
N LEU A 165 2.86 -18.76 -10.09
CA LEU A 165 1.87 -18.47 -11.13
C LEU A 165 2.22 -17.20 -11.90
N GLY A 166 2.68 -16.15 -11.20
CA GLY A 166 3.12 -14.89 -11.82
C GLY A 166 4.31 -15.12 -12.72
N PHE A 167 5.32 -15.86 -12.26
CA PHE A 167 6.44 -16.23 -13.11
C PHE A 167 6.01 -17.09 -14.32
N ALA A 168 5.15 -18.09 -14.10
CA ALA A 168 4.72 -19.01 -15.15
C ALA A 168 3.91 -18.31 -16.25
N VAL A 169 2.99 -17.41 -15.89
CA VAL A 169 2.18 -16.68 -16.88
C VAL A 169 3.00 -15.66 -17.66
N GLU A 170 3.98 -15.03 -17.02
CA GLU A 170 4.92 -14.10 -17.67
C GLU A 170 5.87 -14.84 -18.61
N LEU A 171 6.36 -16.01 -18.20
CA LEU A 171 7.20 -16.84 -19.05
C LEU A 171 6.39 -17.33 -20.25
N LEU A 172 5.14 -17.74 -20.05
CA LEU A 172 4.23 -18.09 -21.13
C LEU A 172 3.97 -16.89 -22.05
N GLY A 173 3.72 -15.70 -21.49
CA GLY A 173 3.47 -14.45 -22.21
C GLY A 173 4.64 -14.06 -23.10
N THR A 174 5.83 -13.95 -22.53
CA THR A 174 7.06 -13.60 -23.25
C THR A 174 7.51 -14.67 -24.26
N SER A 175 7.12 -15.94 -24.08
CA SER A 175 7.50 -17.02 -25.00
C SER A 175 6.49 -17.25 -26.14
N THR A 176 5.20 -17.00 -25.89
CA THR A 176 4.11 -17.39 -26.81
C THR A 176 3.21 -16.24 -27.22
N GLY A 177 3.29 -15.11 -26.53
CA GLY A 177 2.35 -14.00 -26.65
C GLY A 177 1.02 -14.21 -25.94
N LEU A 178 0.81 -15.30 -25.20
CA LEU A 178 -0.41 -15.53 -24.42
C LEU A 178 -0.11 -15.53 -22.91
N PRO A 179 -0.96 -14.91 -22.06
CA PRO A 179 -2.27 -14.35 -22.38
C PRO A 179 -2.23 -12.84 -22.72
N PHE A 180 -1.07 -12.20 -22.76
CA PHE A 180 -0.96 -10.74 -22.77
C PHE A 180 -0.89 -10.10 -24.17
N GLY A 181 -0.48 -10.87 -25.17
CA GLY A 181 0.01 -10.38 -26.46
C GLY A 181 1.53 -10.58 -26.55
N PRO A 182 2.14 -10.48 -27.76
CA PRO A 182 3.60 -10.57 -27.92
C PRO A 182 4.33 -9.34 -27.39
N TYR A 183 5.25 -9.51 -26.44
CA TYR A 183 6.10 -8.45 -25.88
C TYR A 183 7.43 -9.04 -25.38
N GLU A 184 8.41 -8.17 -25.21
CA GLU A 184 9.70 -8.50 -24.59
C GLU A 184 10.06 -7.48 -23.51
N TYR A 185 10.61 -7.94 -22.39
CA TYR A 185 11.11 -7.05 -21.34
C TYR A 185 12.39 -6.35 -21.79
N GLY A 186 12.58 -5.12 -21.29
CA GLY A 186 13.85 -4.39 -21.31
C GLY A 186 14.75 -4.74 -20.11
N ASP A 187 15.79 -3.93 -19.89
CA ASP A 187 16.81 -4.19 -18.86
C ASP A 187 16.63 -3.37 -17.57
N MET A 188 15.54 -2.60 -17.45
CA MET A 188 15.32 -1.66 -16.33
C MET A 188 14.68 -2.29 -15.08
N LEU A 189 14.37 -3.60 -15.12
CA LEU A 189 13.69 -4.34 -14.05
C LEU A 189 14.56 -5.40 -13.38
N GLY A 190 15.88 -5.30 -13.57
CA GLY A 190 16.87 -6.25 -13.07
C GLY A 190 17.03 -7.48 -13.96
N GLY A 191 17.88 -8.42 -13.52
CA GLY A 191 18.20 -9.62 -14.29
C GLY A 191 17.00 -10.50 -14.63
N ARG A 192 17.04 -11.15 -15.80
CA ARG A 192 15.98 -12.03 -16.30
C ARG A 192 16.18 -13.47 -15.87
N ILE A 193 15.13 -14.09 -15.35
CA ILE A 193 15.03 -15.52 -15.10
C ILE A 193 14.72 -16.21 -16.42
N ALA A 194 15.45 -17.30 -16.71
CA ALA A 194 15.37 -18.04 -17.98
C ALA A 194 15.57 -17.17 -19.23
N GLY A 195 16.23 -16.01 -19.10
CA GLY A 195 16.45 -15.08 -20.21
C GLY A 195 15.26 -14.20 -20.60
N HIS A 196 14.07 -14.44 -20.03
CA HIS A 196 12.83 -13.78 -20.44
C HIS A 196 12.26 -12.82 -19.38
N VAL A 197 12.04 -13.30 -18.16
CA VAL A 197 11.20 -12.59 -17.17
C VAL A 197 12.06 -11.98 -16.06
N PRO A 198 12.03 -10.66 -15.82
CA PRO A 198 12.75 -10.05 -14.70
C PRO A 198 12.30 -10.65 -13.35
N TRP A 199 13.25 -10.93 -12.46
CA TRP A 199 12.96 -11.56 -11.15
C TRP A 199 12.00 -10.74 -10.27
N SER A 200 11.90 -9.44 -10.51
CA SER A 200 11.04 -8.52 -9.79
C SER A 200 9.57 -8.64 -10.18
N ILE A 201 9.24 -9.11 -11.40
CA ILE A 201 7.87 -9.17 -11.91
C ILE A 201 6.96 -10.10 -11.08
N PRO A 202 7.35 -11.34 -10.73
CA PRO A 202 6.54 -12.19 -9.85
C PRO A 202 6.23 -11.52 -8.49
N LEU A 203 7.17 -10.74 -7.96
CA LEU A 203 6.98 -10.01 -6.71
C LEU A 203 5.92 -8.90 -6.86
N SER A 204 5.89 -8.24 -8.02
CA SER A 204 4.88 -7.24 -8.36
C SER A 204 3.48 -7.84 -8.41
N TRP A 205 3.32 -9.00 -9.08
CA TRP A 205 2.05 -9.75 -9.13
C TRP A 205 1.48 -10.00 -7.74
N PHE A 206 2.29 -10.53 -6.83
CA PHE A 206 1.86 -10.76 -5.45
C PHE A 206 1.50 -9.46 -4.72
N THR A 207 2.32 -8.42 -4.89
CA THR A 207 2.13 -7.10 -4.25
C THR A 207 0.82 -6.44 -4.64
N LEU A 208 0.49 -6.45 -5.92
CA LEU A 208 -0.76 -5.87 -6.39
C LEU A 208 -1.97 -6.75 -6.12
N LEU A 209 -1.85 -8.07 -6.24
CA LEU A 209 -2.92 -8.98 -5.88
C LEU A 209 -3.31 -8.83 -4.40
N TYR A 210 -2.32 -8.72 -3.50
CA TYR A 210 -2.54 -8.40 -2.10
C TYR A 210 -3.38 -7.12 -1.94
N ALA A 211 -2.99 -6.05 -2.63
CA ALA A 211 -3.65 -4.76 -2.53
C ALA A 211 -5.09 -4.81 -3.05
N THR A 212 -5.30 -5.32 -4.26
CA THR A 212 -6.60 -5.32 -4.93
C THR A 212 -7.58 -6.29 -4.28
N LEU A 213 -7.13 -7.48 -3.86
CA LEU A 213 -7.96 -8.45 -3.13
C LEU A 213 -8.44 -7.88 -1.80
N LEU A 214 -7.55 -7.31 -0.99
CA LEU A 214 -7.93 -6.74 0.30
C LEU A 214 -8.81 -5.50 0.17
N LEU A 215 -8.61 -4.68 -0.87
CA LEU A 215 -9.52 -3.58 -1.19
C LEU A 215 -10.91 -4.10 -1.58
N GLY A 216 -11.00 -5.10 -2.45
CA GLY A 216 -12.26 -5.72 -2.86
C GLY A 216 -13.02 -6.36 -1.69
N LEU A 217 -12.31 -7.02 -0.77
CA LEU A 217 -12.89 -7.66 0.41
C LEU A 217 -13.58 -6.68 1.38
N ARG A 218 -13.26 -5.38 1.33
CA ARG A 218 -13.97 -4.35 2.12
C ARG A 218 -15.46 -4.27 1.79
N LEU A 219 -15.84 -4.60 0.56
CA LEU A 219 -17.22 -4.56 0.09
C LEU A 219 -18.03 -5.78 0.53
N ARG A 220 -17.38 -6.82 1.06
CA ARG A 220 -17.99 -8.11 1.44
C ARG A 220 -18.85 -8.72 0.33
N PRO A 221 -18.32 -8.91 -0.90
CA PRO A 221 -19.10 -9.34 -2.06
C PRO A 221 -19.23 -10.88 -2.20
N GLY A 222 -18.86 -11.66 -1.18
CA GLY A 222 -18.73 -13.12 -1.28
C GLY A 222 -17.46 -13.56 -2.03
N ILE A 223 -17.30 -14.87 -2.27
CA ILE A 223 -16.10 -15.44 -2.91
C ILE A 223 -15.95 -14.93 -4.34
N VAL A 224 -16.96 -15.16 -5.18
CA VAL A 224 -16.95 -14.78 -6.60
C VAL A 224 -16.68 -13.29 -6.77
N GLY A 225 -17.41 -12.44 -6.04
CA GLY A 225 -17.21 -11.00 -6.13
C GLY A 225 -15.84 -10.53 -5.64
N SER A 226 -15.21 -11.23 -4.69
CA SER A 226 -13.87 -10.87 -4.20
C SER A 226 -12.81 -11.17 -5.25
N ILE A 227 -12.92 -12.33 -5.93
CA ILE A 227 -12.05 -12.74 -7.03
C ILE A 227 -12.18 -11.75 -8.20
N VAL A 228 -13.41 -11.43 -8.60
CA VAL A 228 -13.68 -10.49 -9.70
C VAL A 228 -13.14 -9.09 -9.38
N LEU A 229 -13.37 -8.57 -8.18
CA LEU A 229 -12.87 -7.25 -7.80
C LEU A 229 -11.34 -7.20 -7.70
N ALA A 230 -10.69 -8.27 -7.22
CA ALA A 230 -9.22 -8.34 -7.22
C ALA A 230 -8.67 -8.21 -8.65
N SER A 231 -9.30 -8.90 -9.59
CA SER A 231 -8.92 -8.92 -11.01
C SER A 231 -9.19 -7.58 -11.70
N LEU A 232 -10.33 -6.97 -11.44
CA LEU A 232 -10.65 -5.62 -11.93
C LEU A 232 -9.68 -4.56 -11.39
N GLY A 233 -9.26 -4.69 -10.14
CA GLY A 233 -8.25 -3.79 -9.55
C GLY A 233 -6.89 -3.91 -10.24
N LEU A 234 -6.50 -5.12 -10.65
CA LEU A 234 -5.25 -5.35 -11.39
C LEU A 234 -5.32 -4.70 -12.78
N VAL A 235 -6.42 -4.92 -13.51
CA VAL A 235 -6.66 -4.26 -14.81
C VAL A 235 -6.69 -2.74 -14.65
N ALA A 236 -7.34 -2.22 -13.61
CA ALA A 236 -7.41 -0.78 -13.36
C ALA A 236 -6.03 -0.13 -13.17
N TRP A 237 -5.07 -0.86 -12.60
CA TRP A 237 -3.69 -0.41 -12.50
C TRP A 237 -2.96 -0.48 -13.85
N ASP A 238 -3.12 -1.59 -14.58
CA ASP A 238 -2.51 -1.82 -15.90
C ASP A 238 -2.87 -0.73 -16.93
N VAL A 239 -4.12 -0.23 -16.92
CA VAL A 239 -4.59 0.86 -17.79
C VAL A 239 -3.71 2.11 -17.73
N LEU A 240 -3.26 2.50 -16.52
CA LEU A 240 -2.33 3.61 -16.33
C LEU A 240 -0.88 3.17 -16.54
N MET A 241 -0.57 1.98 -16.06
CA MET A 241 0.78 1.47 -15.96
C MET A 241 1.41 1.26 -17.33
N ASP A 242 0.72 0.61 -18.27
CA ASP A 242 1.35 0.19 -19.52
C ASP A 242 1.85 1.36 -20.36
N PRO A 243 1.06 2.40 -20.69
CA PRO A 243 1.55 3.50 -21.52
C PRO A 243 2.74 4.25 -20.88
N GLY A 244 2.83 4.27 -19.55
CA GLY A 244 3.97 4.85 -18.83
C GLY A 244 5.23 3.98 -18.90
N MET A 245 5.09 2.68 -19.08
CA MET A 245 6.19 1.72 -18.97
C MET A 245 6.57 1.04 -20.29
N SER A 246 5.75 1.15 -21.33
CA SER A 246 6.04 0.65 -22.67
C SER A 246 6.41 1.80 -23.62
N LEU A 247 5.60 2.87 -23.61
CA LEU A 247 5.75 3.97 -24.57
C LEU A 247 6.61 5.11 -24.06
N ALA A 248 6.45 5.53 -22.79
CA ALA A 248 7.25 6.63 -22.25
C ALA A 248 8.71 6.22 -21.98
N PHE A 249 8.92 4.97 -21.56
CA PHE A 249 10.24 4.35 -21.35
C PHE A 249 10.16 2.86 -21.71
N PRO A 250 11.22 2.23 -22.22
CA PRO A 250 11.19 0.85 -22.67
C PRO A 250 11.41 -0.14 -21.51
N PHE A 251 10.50 -0.20 -20.54
CA PHE A 251 10.53 -1.28 -19.54
C PHE A 251 10.14 -2.62 -20.17
N TRP A 252 9.27 -2.60 -21.16
CA TRP A 252 9.03 -3.65 -22.14
C TRP A 252 8.61 -3.02 -23.46
N GLU A 253 8.70 -3.81 -24.52
CA GLU A 253 8.33 -3.41 -25.87
C GLU A 253 7.31 -4.40 -26.44
N TRP A 254 6.19 -3.88 -26.93
CA TRP A 254 5.17 -4.66 -27.63
C TRP A 254 5.67 -5.01 -29.04
N GLN A 255 5.57 -6.29 -29.43
CA GLN A 255 5.96 -6.77 -30.76
C GLN A 255 4.80 -6.71 -31.77
N VAL A 256 3.76 -5.98 -31.41
CA VAL A 256 2.53 -5.76 -32.19
C VAL A 256 2.10 -4.31 -32.00
N ASP A 257 1.40 -3.75 -33.00
CA ASP A 257 0.80 -2.42 -32.89
C ASP A 257 -0.62 -2.53 -32.31
N GLY A 258 -0.70 -2.48 -30.97
CA GLY A 258 -1.95 -2.58 -30.23
C GLY A 258 -2.69 -1.26 -30.05
N TRP A 259 -4.00 -1.35 -29.87
CA TRP A 259 -4.90 -0.19 -29.79
C TRP A 259 -4.58 0.78 -28.64
N TRP A 260 -4.17 0.27 -27.48
CA TRP A 260 -3.91 1.10 -26.31
C TRP A 260 -2.44 1.49 -26.26
N TYR A 261 -2.04 2.48 -27.08
CA TYR A 261 -0.67 3.01 -27.09
C TYR A 261 0.39 1.94 -27.39
N GLY A 262 0.10 1.04 -28.33
CA GLY A 262 0.95 -0.10 -28.69
C GLY A 262 0.54 -1.41 -27.99
N MET A 263 -0.21 -1.35 -26.89
CA MET A 263 -0.66 -2.52 -26.16
C MET A 263 -1.90 -3.17 -26.79
N PRO A 264 -1.90 -4.50 -27.04
CA PRO A 264 -3.05 -5.20 -27.59
C PRO A 264 -4.15 -5.40 -26.54
N LEU A 265 -5.42 -5.39 -26.97
CA LEU A 265 -6.57 -5.53 -26.05
C LEU A 265 -6.60 -6.88 -25.30
N ILE A 266 -5.96 -7.91 -25.85
CA ILE A 266 -5.83 -9.20 -25.18
C ILE A 266 -5.05 -9.08 -23.87
N ASN A 267 -4.19 -8.06 -23.71
CA ASN A 267 -3.49 -7.79 -22.46
C ASN A 267 -4.45 -7.62 -21.28
N TRP A 268 -5.48 -6.79 -21.42
CA TRP A 268 -6.47 -6.60 -20.35
C TRP A 268 -7.25 -7.87 -20.04
N ALA A 269 -7.57 -8.68 -21.04
CA ALA A 269 -8.16 -10.00 -20.82
C ALA A 269 -7.18 -10.92 -20.07
N GLY A 270 -5.90 -10.90 -20.43
CA GLY A 270 -4.84 -11.65 -19.76
C GLY A 270 -4.65 -11.24 -18.30
N TRP A 271 -4.59 -9.94 -18.01
CA TRP A 271 -4.55 -9.40 -16.64
C TRP A 271 -5.77 -9.81 -15.83
N PHE A 272 -6.97 -9.72 -16.42
CA PHE A 272 -8.19 -10.14 -15.77
C PHE A 272 -8.19 -11.64 -15.45
N VAL A 273 -7.91 -12.51 -16.44
CA VAL A 273 -7.89 -13.97 -16.26
C VAL A 273 -6.80 -14.39 -15.28
N THR A 274 -5.62 -13.82 -15.37
CA THR A 274 -4.51 -14.07 -14.44
C THR A 274 -4.91 -13.69 -13.01
N GLY A 275 -5.51 -12.51 -12.85
CA GLY A 275 -6.07 -12.06 -11.58
C GLY A 275 -7.12 -13.03 -11.01
N LEU A 276 -8.02 -13.56 -11.86
CA LEU A 276 -9.05 -14.50 -11.44
C LEU A 276 -8.40 -15.79 -10.89
N VAL A 277 -7.44 -16.35 -11.63
CA VAL A 277 -6.74 -17.59 -11.25
C VAL A 277 -5.96 -17.37 -9.95
N MET A 278 -5.17 -16.31 -9.84
CA MET A 278 -4.40 -16.04 -8.64
C MET A 278 -5.29 -15.79 -7.42
N ALA A 279 -6.31 -14.94 -7.55
CA ALA A 279 -7.25 -14.68 -6.45
C ALA A 279 -8.01 -15.95 -6.04
N LEU A 280 -8.40 -16.80 -7.00
CA LEU A 280 -9.01 -18.11 -6.72
C LEU A 280 -8.10 -18.98 -5.86
N THR A 281 -6.80 -19.10 -6.19
CA THR A 281 -5.87 -19.89 -5.37
C THR A 281 -5.75 -19.35 -3.95
N VAL A 282 -5.73 -18.03 -3.78
CA VAL A 282 -5.64 -17.40 -2.46
C VAL A 282 -6.90 -17.67 -1.63
N VAL A 283 -8.09 -17.47 -2.19
CA VAL A 283 -9.35 -17.71 -1.44
C VAL A 283 -9.65 -19.20 -1.22
N ALA A 284 -9.05 -20.10 -2.00
CA ALA A 284 -9.12 -21.55 -1.77
C ALA A 284 -8.29 -21.97 -0.54
N ILE A 285 -7.17 -21.28 -0.27
CA ILE A 285 -6.27 -21.56 0.86
C ILE A 285 -6.76 -20.88 2.15
N HIS A 286 -7.36 -19.69 2.01
CA HIS A 286 -7.71 -18.82 3.13
C HIS A 286 -9.21 -18.56 3.17
N PRO A 287 -9.90 -18.89 4.29
CA PRO A 287 -11.29 -18.48 4.48
C PRO A 287 -11.43 -16.96 4.36
N LEU A 288 -12.46 -16.47 3.68
CA LEU A 288 -12.62 -15.03 3.44
C LEU A 288 -12.63 -14.21 4.74
N GLU A 289 -13.17 -14.77 5.81
CA GLU A 289 -13.23 -14.15 7.14
C GLU A 289 -11.83 -13.82 7.67
N THR A 290 -10.83 -14.65 7.34
CA THR A 290 -9.43 -14.46 7.76
C THR A 290 -8.71 -13.40 6.95
N LEU A 291 -9.12 -13.20 5.68
CA LEU A 291 -8.52 -12.23 4.78
C LEU A 291 -9.06 -10.82 4.94
N ARG A 292 -10.15 -10.62 5.69
CA ARG A 292 -10.78 -9.29 5.81
C ARG A 292 -9.82 -8.32 6.51
N PRO A 293 -9.41 -7.22 5.84
CA PRO A 293 -8.57 -6.23 6.48
C PRO A 293 -9.33 -5.54 7.61
N ALA A 294 -8.60 -5.10 8.63
CA ALA A 294 -9.18 -4.29 9.70
C ALA A 294 -9.77 -3.00 9.12
N ALA A 295 -10.83 -2.48 9.74
CA ALA A 295 -11.57 -1.31 9.27
C ALA A 295 -10.69 -0.06 9.04
N GLY A 296 -9.58 0.06 9.78
CA GLY A 296 -8.61 1.16 9.68
C GLY A 296 -7.35 0.82 8.90
N ASP A 297 -7.19 -0.40 8.38
CA ASP A 297 -6.01 -0.77 7.61
C ASP A 297 -5.93 0.10 6.35
N ARG A 298 -4.79 0.76 6.15
CA ARG A 298 -4.55 1.63 4.98
C ARG A 298 -3.51 1.05 4.06
N LEU A 299 -2.83 -0.03 4.45
CA LEU A 299 -1.72 -0.58 3.69
C LEU A 299 -2.14 -1.03 2.27
N PRO A 300 -3.26 -1.75 2.06
CA PRO A 300 -3.69 -2.11 0.70
C PRO A 300 -3.94 -0.90 -0.19
N ALA A 301 -4.59 0.14 0.35
CA ALA A 301 -4.85 1.39 -0.37
C ALA A 301 -3.55 2.15 -0.69
N ALA A 302 -2.63 2.22 0.27
CA ALA A 302 -1.34 2.88 0.09
C ALA A 302 -0.50 2.17 -0.96
N ILE A 303 -0.37 0.84 -0.90
CA ILE A 303 0.37 0.05 -1.89
C ILE A 303 -0.22 0.23 -3.29
N PHE A 304 -1.55 0.15 -3.43
CA PHE A 304 -2.22 0.35 -4.72
C PHE A 304 -1.95 1.74 -5.29
N ALA A 305 -2.09 2.79 -4.48
CA ALA A 305 -1.86 4.17 -4.91
C ALA A 305 -0.39 4.44 -5.23
N LEU A 306 0.54 3.97 -4.40
CA LEU A 306 1.99 4.16 -4.57
C LEU A 306 2.48 3.53 -5.88
N ASN A 307 1.99 2.33 -6.23
CA ASN A 307 2.36 1.68 -7.49
C ASN A 307 1.82 2.41 -8.74
N GLY A 308 0.88 3.35 -8.60
CA GLY A 308 0.44 4.22 -9.69
C GLY A 308 1.30 5.48 -9.87
N VAL A 309 2.15 5.83 -8.89
CA VAL A 309 2.89 7.11 -8.90
C VAL A 309 3.94 7.16 -10.01
N LEU A 310 4.78 6.13 -10.13
CA LEU A 310 5.81 6.13 -11.17
C LEU A 310 5.19 6.15 -12.57
N PRO A 311 4.25 5.25 -12.95
CA PRO A 311 3.59 5.34 -14.24
C PRO A 311 2.96 6.71 -14.51
N LEU A 312 2.30 7.30 -13.50
CA LEU A 312 1.70 8.63 -13.61
C LEU A 312 2.74 9.69 -13.99
N VAL A 313 3.90 9.67 -13.34
CA VAL A 313 5.00 10.60 -13.67
C VAL A 313 5.47 10.38 -15.10
N LEU A 314 5.63 9.13 -15.54
CA LEU A 314 6.13 8.82 -16.88
C LEU A 314 5.15 9.25 -17.98
N VAL A 315 3.85 9.02 -17.80
CA VAL A 315 2.84 9.49 -18.78
C VAL A 315 2.75 11.01 -18.83
N ILE A 316 2.91 11.72 -17.71
CA ILE A 316 2.97 13.19 -17.68
C ILE A 316 4.20 13.68 -18.43
N MET A 317 5.37 13.09 -18.15
CA MET A 317 6.63 13.45 -18.81
C MET A 317 6.56 13.23 -20.33
N ALA A 318 5.92 12.16 -20.78
CA ALA A 318 5.74 11.85 -22.20
C ALA A 318 4.58 12.63 -22.86
N GLY A 319 3.86 13.48 -22.13
CA GLY A 319 2.71 14.23 -22.66
C GLY A 319 1.49 13.36 -23.01
N LEU A 320 1.39 12.17 -22.42
CA LEU A 320 0.33 11.19 -22.65
C LEU A 320 -0.90 11.49 -21.80
N TRP A 321 -1.60 12.58 -22.12
CA TRP A 321 -2.72 13.09 -21.32
C TRP A 321 -3.94 12.16 -21.27
N ILE A 322 -4.26 11.45 -22.36
CA ILE A 322 -5.39 10.51 -22.39
C ILE A 322 -5.11 9.30 -21.47
N PRO A 323 -3.97 8.59 -21.56
CA PRO A 323 -3.58 7.55 -20.61
C PRO A 323 -3.59 8.03 -19.17
N MET A 324 -3.07 9.25 -18.92
CA MET A 324 -3.09 9.85 -17.60
C MET A 324 -4.52 9.96 -17.05
N LEU A 325 -5.44 10.57 -17.81
CA LEU A 325 -6.81 10.79 -17.35
C LEU A 325 -7.60 9.49 -17.19
N VAL A 326 -7.51 8.59 -18.17
CA VAL A 326 -8.23 7.29 -18.15
C VAL A 326 -7.67 6.39 -17.05
N GLY A 327 -6.34 6.33 -16.90
CA GLY A 327 -5.66 5.56 -15.86
C GLY A 327 -5.96 6.08 -14.46
N LEU A 328 -5.93 7.41 -14.25
CA LEU A 328 -6.36 8.02 -12.98
C LEU A 328 -7.83 7.74 -12.67
N ALA A 329 -8.71 7.78 -13.68
CA ALA A 329 -10.11 7.44 -13.51
C ALA A 329 -10.31 5.97 -13.14
N ALA A 330 -9.57 5.05 -13.77
CA ALA A 330 -9.63 3.62 -13.48
C ALA A 330 -9.14 3.31 -12.05
N MET A 331 -7.92 3.73 -11.71
CA MET A 331 -7.34 3.50 -10.38
C MET A 331 -8.10 4.26 -9.28
N GLY A 332 -8.39 5.54 -9.50
CA GLY A 332 -9.10 6.39 -8.56
C GLY A 332 -10.54 5.92 -8.35
N GLY A 333 -11.22 5.50 -9.42
CA GLY A 333 -12.56 4.90 -9.36
C GLY A 333 -12.58 3.61 -8.55
N PHE A 334 -11.65 2.68 -8.80
CA PHE A 334 -11.53 1.45 -8.03
C PHE A 334 -11.27 1.72 -6.55
N LEU A 335 -10.35 2.65 -6.24
CA LEU A 335 -10.02 3.01 -4.87
C LEU A 335 -11.20 3.69 -4.16
N ALA A 336 -11.86 4.65 -4.80
CA ALA A 336 -13.03 5.33 -4.26
C ALA A 336 -14.17 4.33 -4.01
N PHE A 337 -14.45 3.45 -4.97
CA PHE A 337 -15.49 2.43 -4.86
C PHE A 337 -15.26 1.50 -3.66
N THR A 338 -14.03 0.99 -3.51
CA THR A 338 -13.69 0.05 -2.41
C THR A 338 -13.63 0.72 -1.04
N LEU A 339 -13.17 1.98 -0.95
CA LEU A 339 -13.10 2.72 0.32
C LEU A 339 -14.48 3.25 0.76
N VAL A 340 -15.24 3.87 -0.13
CA VAL A 340 -16.57 4.44 0.18
C VAL A 340 -17.58 3.32 0.41
N GLY A 341 -17.64 2.32 -0.49
CA GLY A 341 -18.55 1.19 -0.36
C GLY A 341 -18.29 0.38 0.91
N GLY A 342 -17.02 0.24 1.31
CA GLY A 342 -16.63 -0.38 2.57
C GLY A 342 -17.11 0.42 3.77
N SER A 343 -17.04 1.76 3.70
CA SER A 343 -17.52 2.63 4.78
C SER A 343 -19.04 2.58 4.96
N LEU A 344 -19.81 2.66 3.86
CA LEU A 344 -21.26 2.64 3.90
C LEU A 344 -21.82 1.33 4.47
N ARG A 345 -21.23 0.18 4.10
CA ARG A 345 -21.63 -1.12 4.64
C ARG A 345 -21.32 -1.28 6.13
N ARG A 346 -20.29 -0.58 6.66
CA ARG A 346 -20.04 -0.55 8.12
C ARG A 346 -21.18 0.15 8.87
N HIS A 347 -21.61 1.31 8.39
CA HIS A 347 -22.70 2.06 9.05
C HIS A 347 -24.03 1.29 9.07
N ARG A 348 -24.30 0.47 8.05
CA ARG A 348 -25.52 -0.37 8.00
C ARG A 348 -25.49 -1.59 8.92
N LEU A 349 -24.29 -2.05 9.32
CA LEU A 349 -24.11 -3.24 10.15
C LEU A 349 -23.76 -2.91 11.61
N ALA A 350 -23.49 -1.64 11.93
CA ALA A 350 -23.44 -1.19 13.31
C ALA A 350 -24.84 -1.38 13.90
N PRO A 351 -25.00 -2.13 15.01
CA PRO A 351 -26.27 -2.18 15.72
C PRO A 351 -26.69 -0.74 15.98
N GLY A 352 -27.89 -0.38 15.52
CA GLY A 352 -28.45 0.93 15.84
C GLY A 352 -28.33 1.11 17.33
N THR A 353 -27.70 2.20 17.76
CA THR A 353 -28.01 2.79 19.05
C THR A 353 -29.51 2.97 19.05
N ALA A 354 -30.21 1.99 19.62
CA ALA A 354 -31.61 2.12 19.98
C ALA A 354 -31.62 3.31 20.93
N THR A 355 -31.90 4.49 20.37
CA THR A 355 -32.39 5.63 21.12
C THR A 355 -33.62 5.08 21.82
N GLY A 356 -33.46 4.78 23.12
CA GLY A 356 -34.51 4.23 23.94
C GLY A 356 -35.75 5.09 23.79
N SER A 357 -36.78 4.51 23.18
CA SER A 357 -38.15 4.96 23.36
C SER A 357 -38.42 4.92 24.86
N GLY A 358 -38.48 6.10 25.49
CA GLY A 358 -38.95 6.24 26.86
C GLY A 358 -40.41 5.82 26.95
N ALA A 359 -40.64 4.61 27.44
CA ALA A 359 -41.84 4.13 28.14
C ALA A 359 -41.50 2.71 28.64
N PRO A 360 -41.85 2.28 29.86
CA PRO A 360 -43.20 2.44 30.43
C PRO A 360 -43.26 2.67 31.96
N GLY A 361 -44.41 3.13 32.47
CA GLY A 361 -44.63 3.30 33.90
C GLY A 361 -46.10 3.27 34.31
N GLY A 362 -46.85 2.29 33.80
CA GLY A 362 -48.21 2.00 34.28
C GLY A 362 -48.16 1.21 35.59
N ALA A 363 -48.73 1.80 36.64
CA ALA A 363 -48.81 1.24 37.98
C ALA A 363 -49.51 -0.14 38.00
N ARG A 364 -48.86 -1.14 38.63
CA ARG A 364 -49.52 -2.33 39.16
C ARG A 364 -49.32 -2.35 40.67
N ARG A 365 -50.44 -2.43 41.38
CA ARG A 365 -50.55 -2.56 42.84
C ARG A 365 -50.24 -3.99 43.27
N ASP A 366 -49.45 -4.13 44.33
CA ASP A 366 -49.30 -5.36 45.12
C ASP A 366 -50.59 -5.69 45.90
N PRO A 367 -50.88 -6.99 46.11
CA PRO A 367 -51.51 -7.46 47.33
C PRO A 367 -50.52 -8.29 48.16
N GLY A 368 -50.42 -7.97 49.46
CA GLY A 368 -49.49 -8.56 50.42
C GLY A 368 -49.76 -10.02 50.83
N PRO A 369 -48.94 -10.57 51.73
CA PRO A 369 -48.96 -12.00 52.06
C PRO A 369 -49.94 -12.31 53.18
N ALA A 370 -50.82 -13.30 52.96
CA ALA A 370 -51.59 -13.94 54.02
C ALA A 370 -50.84 -15.17 54.56
N ARG A 371 -50.57 -15.15 55.86
CA ARG A 371 -50.20 -16.32 56.68
C ARG A 371 -51.44 -17.14 57.06
N GLU A 372 -51.17 -18.34 57.59
CA GLU A 372 -52.04 -19.26 58.35
C GLU A 372 -52.78 -20.32 57.52
N THR A 373 -53.01 -21.56 57.93
CA THR A 373 -52.59 -22.42 59.06
C THR A 373 -53.02 -23.86 58.71
N HIS A 374 -52.37 -24.84 59.36
CA HIS A 374 -52.91 -26.12 59.83
C HIS A 374 -53.41 -27.27 58.91
N ARG A 375 -52.78 -28.43 59.20
CA ARG A 375 -53.32 -29.79 59.47
C ARG A 375 -53.89 -30.62 58.32
N GLY A 376 -53.42 -31.86 58.27
CA GLY A 376 -54.00 -33.00 57.57
C GLY A 376 -52.93 -33.96 57.11
#